data_AF-A0A090G742-F1
#
_entry.id   AF-A0A090G742-F1
#
_cell.length_a   1.000
_cell.length_b   1.000
_cell.length_c   1.000
_cell.angle_alpha   90.00
_cell.angle_beta   90.00
_cell.angle_gamma   90.00
#
_symmetry.space_group_name_H-M   'P 1'
#
loop_
_entity.id
_entity.type
_entity.pdbx_description
1 polymer ?
#
loop_
_entity_poly.entity_id
_entity_poly.type
_entity_poly.pdbx_seq_one_letter_code
_entity_poly.pdbx_strand_id
1 'polypeptide(L)'
;MAEALKVYSVVIVWNDDNDEGTYGDTVRARDSEHAERIVRARMMRSMWAEWRRDKTMTKSDIAELYATPTYDGVQYFGECVECSEGASWKAVDMEKALRALALACQGHIRKLEPHETDEIAAPLQEALKVIAEIDAI
;
A
#
# COMPACT_ATOMS: atom_id res chain seq x y z
N MET A 1 28.20 -10.22 -2.84
CA MET A 1 27.54 -9.04 -3.44
C MET A 1 26.21 -8.87 -2.74
N ALA A 2 25.85 -7.67 -2.27
CA ALA A 2 24.55 -7.47 -1.63
C ALA A 2 23.43 -7.62 -2.68
N GLU A 3 22.44 -8.43 -2.39
CA GLU A 3 21.29 -8.65 -3.26
C GLU A 3 20.45 -7.36 -3.33
N ALA A 4 20.10 -6.92 -4.54
CA ALA A 4 19.36 -5.68 -4.73
C ALA A 4 17.92 -5.83 -4.21
N LEU A 5 17.49 -4.92 -3.34
CA LEU A 5 16.12 -4.93 -2.82
C LEU A 5 15.13 -4.52 -3.92
N LYS A 6 14.05 -5.28 -4.04
CA LYS A 6 12.91 -5.04 -4.93
C LYS A 6 11.75 -4.41 -4.16
N VAL A 7 10.87 -3.70 -4.86
CA VAL A 7 9.65 -3.15 -4.28
C VAL A 7 8.56 -4.21 -4.35
N TYR A 8 7.90 -4.45 -3.22
CA TYR A 8 6.76 -5.36 -3.11
C TYR A 8 5.55 -4.64 -2.57
N SER A 9 4.39 -5.02 -3.09
CA SER A 9 3.06 -4.65 -2.66
C SER A 9 2.49 -5.85 -1.94
N VAL A 10 2.08 -5.66 -0.68
CA VAL A 10 1.52 -6.75 0.12
C VAL A 10 0.18 -6.31 0.69
N VAL A 11 -0.82 -7.17 0.56
CA VAL A 11 -2.16 -7.00 1.12
C VAL A 11 -2.45 -8.18 2.04
N ILE A 12 -2.79 -7.85 3.29
CA ILE A 12 -3.18 -8.80 4.32
C ILE A 12 -4.62 -8.50 4.71
N VAL A 13 -5.48 -9.51 4.70
CA VAL A 13 -6.85 -9.43 5.21
C VAL A 13 -6.96 -10.22 6.50
N TRP A 14 -7.75 -9.76 7.46
CA TRP A 14 -8.12 -10.58 8.61
C TRP A 14 -9.62 -10.53 8.80
N ASN A 15 -10.15 -11.62 9.32
CA ASN A 15 -11.53 -11.73 9.75
C ASN A 15 -11.52 -12.45 11.09
N ASP A 16 -11.98 -11.77 12.11
CA ASP A 16 -12.23 -12.31 13.45
C ASP A 16 -13.73 -12.18 13.76
N ASP A 17 -14.23 -12.90 14.76
CA ASP A 17 -15.66 -13.02 15.09
C ASP A 17 -16.38 -11.66 15.29
N ASN A 18 -15.62 -10.58 15.51
CA ASN A 18 -16.14 -9.24 15.77
C ASN A 18 -15.59 -8.15 14.83
N ASP A 19 -14.62 -8.44 13.96
CA ASP A 19 -13.95 -7.41 13.16
C ASP A 19 -13.33 -7.98 11.87
N GLU A 20 -13.47 -7.24 10.78
CA GLU A 20 -12.87 -7.56 9.50
C GLU A 20 -12.05 -6.36 9.02
N GLY A 21 -10.89 -6.63 8.43
CA GLY A 21 -10.04 -5.54 7.98
C GLY A 21 -9.04 -5.93 6.91
N THR A 22 -8.49 -4.89 6.29
CA THR A 22 -7.48 -5.01 5.25
C THR A 22 -6.32 -4.08 5.58
N TYR A 23 -5.10 -4.60 5.48
CA TYR A 23 -3.86 -3.86 5.64
C TYR A 23 -2.99 -4.03 4.39
N GLY A 24 -2.75 -2.93 3.68
CA GLY A 24 -1.86 -2.86 2.53
C GLY A 24 -0.61 -2.04 2.84
N ASP A 25 0.56 -2.51 2.39
CA ASP A 25 1.79 -1.71 2.45
C ASP A 25 2.76 -2.03 1.30
N THR A 26 3.63 -1.05 0.97
CA THR A 26 4.72 -1.22 0.01
C THR A 26 6.06 -1.24 0.74
N VAL A 27 6.85 -2.29 0.50
CA VAL A 27 8.13 -2.49 1.17
C VAL A 27 9.23 -2.81 0.18
N ARG A 28 10.46 -2.44 0.52
CA ARG A 28 11.64 -2.96 -0.17
C ARG A 28 12.09 -4.23 0.53
N ALA A 29 12.12 -5.33 -0.20
CA ALA A 29 12.49 -6.65 0.32
C ALA A 29 13.37 -7.40 -0.67
N ARG A 30 13.93 -8.53 -0.20
CA ARG A 30 14.78 -9.40 -1.04
C ARG A 30 13.91 -10.32 -1.90
N ASP A 31 12.81 -10.76 -1.31
CA ASP A 31 11.84 -11.72 -1.84
C ASP A 31 10.47 -11.45 -1.22
N SER A 32 9.45 -12.17 -1.69
CA SER A 32 8.06 -12.04 -1.23
C SER A 32 7.88 -12.44 0.23
N GLU A 33 8.58 -13.48 0.73
CA GLU A 33 8.49 -13.91 2.12
C GLU A 33 9.01 -12.81 3.07
N HIS A 34 10.15 -12.20 2.73
CA HIS A 34 10.70 -11.07 3.46
C HIS A 34 9.77 -9.86 3.40
N ALA A 35 9.13 -9.61 2.25
CA ALA A 35 8.14 -8.54 2.13
C ALA A 35 6.96 -8.74 3.06
N GLU A 36 6.34 -9.93 3.03
CA GLU A 36 5.21 -10.30 3.87
C GLU A 36 5.56 -10.17 5.36
N ARG A 37 6.73 -10.65 5.79
CA ARG A 37 7.17 -10.54 7.18
C ARG A 37 7.31 -9.10 7.65
N ILE A 38 7.83 -8.21 6.80
CA ILE A 38 7.91 -6.77 7.11
C ILE A 38 6.50 -6.18 7.25
N VAL A 39 5.61 -6.47 6.30
CA VAL A 39 4.25 -5.90 6.29
C VAL A 39 3.42 -6.42 7.47
N ARG A 40 3.49 -7.71 7.80
CA ARG A 40 2.88 -8.27 9.03
C ARG A 40 3.38 -7.56 10.28
N ALA A 41 4.68 -7.34 10.41
CA ALA A 41 5.24 -6.64 11.57
C ALA A 41 4.76 -5.18 11.68
N ARG A 42 4.55 -4.50 10.53
CA ARG A 42 4.00 -3.14 10.49
C ARG A 42 2.51 -3.12 10.82
N MET A 43 1.74 -4.07 10.30
CA MET A 43 0.33 -4.27 10.63
C MET A 43 0.14 -4.45 12.15
N MET A 44 0.85 -5.39 12.77
CA MET A 44 0.77 -5.61 14.23
C MET A 44 1.12 -4.36 15.04
N ARG A 45 2.09 -3.56 14.56
CA ARG A 45 2.45 -2.29 15.21
C ARG A 45 1.34 -1.25 15.08
N SER A 46 0.68 -1.18 13.93
CA SER A 46 -0.47 -0.30 13.69
C SER A 46 -1.64 -0.67 14.59
N MET A 47 -2.01 -1.95 14.62
CA MET A 47 -3.09 -2.46 15.47
C MET A 47 -2.79 -2.24 16.96
N TRP A 48 -1.54 -2.42 17.39
CA TRP A 48 -1.14 -2.09 18.76
C TRP A 48 -1.39 -0.61 19.12
N ALA A 49 -1.14 0.31 18.19
CA ALA A 49 -1.37 1.73 18.44
C ALA A 49 -2.86 2.04 18.67
N GLU A 50 -3.75 1.27 18.04
CA GLU A 50 -5.19 1.35 18.19
C GLU A 50 -5.66 0.65 19.47
N TRP A 51 -5.35 -0.63 19.64
CA TRP A 51 -5.77 -1.43 20.80
C TRP A 51 -5.21 -0.95 22.14
N ARG A 52 -4.02 -0.33 22.15
CA ARG A 52 -3.48 0.29 23.37
C ARG A 52 -4.36 1.43 23.88
N ARG A 53 -5.11 2.12 23.01
CA ARG A 53 -6.04 3.19 23.41
C ARG A 53 -7.21 2.62 24.21
N ASP A 54 -7.67 1.43 23.85
CA ASP A 54 -8.78 0.74 24.52
C ASP A 54 -8.35 -0.08 25.75
N LYS A 55 -7.03 -0.24 25.99
CA LYS A 55 -6.43 -0.91 27.18
C LYS A 55 -6.89 -2.36 27.40
N THR A 56 -7.46 -3.01 26.40
CA THR A 56 -8.00 -4.38 26.49
C THR A 56 -6.93 -5.45 26.34
N MET A 57 -5.79 -5.14 25.70
CA MET A 57 -4.73 -6.12 25.43
C MET A 57 -3.35 -5.62 25.84
N THR A 58 -2.49 -6.54 26.28
CA THR A 58 -1.07 -6.31 26.56
C THR A 58 -0.22 -6.53 25.30
N LYS A 59 1.07 -6.15 25.35
CA LYS A 59 2.01 -6.46 24.26
C LYS A 59 2.22 -7.95 24.06
N SER A 60 2.07 -8.77 25.12
CA SER A 60 2.26 -10.22 25.04
C SER A 60 1.12 -10.85 24.26
N ASP A 61 -0.12 -10.47 24.59
CA ASP A 61 -1.33 -11.00 23.94
C ASP A 61 -1.31 -10.75 22.43
N ILE A 62 -0.77 -9.62 21.99
CA ILE A 62 -0.64 -9.26 20.57
C ILE A 62 0.52 -10.01 19.89
N ALA A 63 1.60 -10.26 20.62
CA ALA A 63 2.70 -11.08 20.11
C ALA A 63 2.25 -12.53 19.93
N GLU A 64 1.35 -13.02 20.79
CA GLU A 64 0.71 -14.33 20.65
C GLU A 64 -0.25 -14.38 19.46
N LEU A 65 -0.98 -13.29 19.17
CA LEU A 65 -1.81 -13.19 17.96
C LEU A 65 -0.98 -13.27 16.68
N TYR A 66 0.23 -12.71 16.65
CA TYR A 66 1.06 -12.61 15.44
C TYR A 66 1.26 -13.96 14.72
N ALA A 67 1.51 -15.02 15.49
CA ALA A 67 1.85 -16.33 14.96
C ALA A 67 1.45 -17.44 15.94
N THR A 68 0.42 -18.19 15.60
CA THR A 68 -0.07 -19.33 16.39
C THR A 68 0.46 -20.63 15.80
N PRO A 69 1.15 -21.49 16.59
CA PRO A 69 1.52 -22.83 16.14
C PRO A 69 0.26 -23.67 15.88
N THR A 70 0.18 -24.28 14.71
CA THR A 70 -0.88 -25.22 14.32
C THR A 70 -0.28 -26.58 13.98
N TYR A 71 -1.14 -27.60 13.82
CA TYR A 71 -0.69 -28.94 13.42
C TYR A 71 0.06 -28.93 12.08
N ASP A 72 -0.35 -28.05 11.16
CA ASP A 72 0.20 -27.93 9.80
C ASP A 72 1.30 -26.86 9.67
N GLY A 73 1.70 -26.21 10.76
CA GLY A 73 2.78 -25.22 10.76
C GLY A 73 2.53 -24.03 11.67
N VAL A 74 2.67 -22.82 11.13
CA VAL A 74 2.45 -21.56 11.85
C VAL A 74 1.36 -20.79 11.12
N GLN A 75 0.27 -20.52 11.80
CA GLN A 75 -0.79 -19.64 11.31
C GLN A 75 -0.51 -18.22 11.78
N TYR A 76 -0.31 -17.31 10.83
CA TYR A 76 -0.12 -15.90 11.14
C TYR A 76 -1.47 -15.18 11.28
N PHE A 77 -1.50 -14.09 12.06
CA PHE A 77 -2.67 -13.20 12.10
C PHE A 77 -2.93 -12.60 10.72
N GLY A 78 -4.12 -12.83 10.17
CA GLY A 78 -4.48 -12.42 8.82
C GLY A 78 -3.86 -13.27 7.71
N GLU A 79 -4.53 -13.31 6.58
CA GLU A 79 -4.12 -14.01 5.36
C GLU A 79 -3.49 -13.03 4.36
N CYS A 80 -2.33 -13.39 3.82
CA CYS A 80 -1.71 -12.63 2.75
C CYS A 80 -2.39 -13.00 1.42
N VAL A 81 -3.32 -12.17 0.96
CA VAL A 81 -4.09 -12.41 -0.27
C VAL A 81 -3.39 -11.86 -1.51
N GLU A 82 -2.45 -10.92 -1.35
CA GLU A 82 -1.62 -10.43 -2.43
C GLU A 82 -0.19 -10.16 -1.95
N CYS A 83 0.79 -10.67 -2.67
CA CYS A 83 2.21 -10.29 -2.52
C CYS A 83 2.84 -10.24 -3.91
N SER A 84 2.91 -9.05 -4.49
CA SER A 84 3.38 -8.83 -5.87
C SER A 84 4.59 -7.92 -5.89
N GLU A 85 5.56 -8.21 -6.77
CA GLU A 85 6.65 -7.27 -7.06
C GLU A 85 6.04 -6.04 -7.78
N GLY A 86 6.20 -4.85 -7.21
CA GLY A 86 5.52 -3.62 -7.63
C GLY A 86 4.78 -2.92 -6.49
N ALA A 87 3.98 -1.88 -6.80
CA ALA A 87 3.19 -1.11 -5.83
C ALA A 87 1.68 -1.16 -6.18
N SER A 88 1.13 -2.36 -6.35
CA SER A 88 -0.24 -2.59 -6.82
C SER A 88 -1.33 -2.13 -5.85
N TRP A 89 -1.14 -2.21 -4.53
CA TRP A 89 -2.23 -1.94 -3.56
C TRP A 89 -2.66 -0.46 -3.53
N LYS A 90 -1.77 0.46 -3.93
CA LYS A 90 -2.10 1.88 -4.13
C LYS A 90 -2.42 2.24 -5.57
N ALA A 91 -2.42 1.29 -6.51
CA ALA A 91 -2.59 1.62 -7.93
C ALA A 91 -3.89 2.40 -8.17
N VAL A 92 -5.00 1.98 -7.54
CA VAL A 92 -6.29 2.68 -7.63
C VAL A 92 -6.23 4.10 -7.02
N ASP A 93 -5.57 4.28 -5.88
CA ASP A 93 -5.45 5.59 -5.24
C ASP A 93 -4.46 6.51 -5.97
N MET A 94 -3.39 5.95 -6.53
CA MET A 94 -2.42 6.65 -7.37
C MET A 94 -3.06 7.08 -8.69
N GLU A 95 -3.90 6.23 -9.28
CA GLU A 95 -4.70 6.58 -10.44
C GLU A 95 -5.67 7.73 -10.12
N LYS A 96 -6.45 7.63 -9.04
CA LYS A 96 -7.35 8.70 -8.59
C LYS A 96 -6.60 10.02 -8.37
N ALA A 97 -5.44 9.96 -7.69
CA ALA A 97 -4.61 11.13 -7.43
C ALA A 97 -4.04 11.73 -8.73
N LEU A 98 -3.58 10.89 -9.67
CA LEU A 98 -3.07 11.32 -10.97
C LEU A 98 -4.17 12.00 -11.80
N ARG A 99 -5.38 11.42 -11.84
CA ARG A 99 -6.54 12.01 -12.53
C ARG A 99 -6.93 13.37 -11.91
N ALA A 100 -6.98 13.45 -10.58
CA ALA A 100 -7.30 14.69 -9.87
C ALA A 100 -6.25 15.79 -10.15
N LEU A 101 -4.97 15.42 -10.13
CA LEU A 101 -3.87 16.34 -10.44
C LEU A 101 -3.93 16.82 -11.89
N ALA A 102 -4.16 15.92 -12.85
CA ALA A 102 -4.28 16.27 -14.26
C ALA A 102 -5.43 17.28 -14.50
N LEU A 103 -6.59 17.06 -13.87
CA LEU A 103 -7.73 17.96 -13.95
C LEU A 103 -7.40 19.34 -13.34
N ALA A 104 -6.74 19.37 -12.17
CA ALA A 104 -6.33 20.61 -11.52
C ALA A 104 -5.34 21.41 -12.39
N CYS A 105 -4.34 20.73 -12.98
CA CYS A 105 -3.39 21.34 -13.91
C CYS A 105 -4.09 21.89 -15.16
N GLN A 106 -5.02 21.15 -15.77
CA GLN A 106 -5.81 21.65 -16.90
C GLN A 106 -6.64 22.89 -16.53
N GLY A 107 -7.26 22.90 -15.35
CA GLY A 107 -7.99 24.06 -14.83
C GLY A 107 -7.10 25.27 -14.54
N HIS A 108 -5.85 25.03 -14.14
CA HIS A 108 -4.87 26.06 -13.85
C HIS A 108 -4.28 26.67 -15.13
N ILE A 109 -3.89 25.84 -16.11
CA ILE A 109 -3.38 26.28 -17.42
C ILE A 109 -4.35 27.22 -18.12
N ARG A 110 -5.67 26.99 -18.01
CA ARG A 110 -6.71 27.88 -18.58
C ARG A 110 -6.69 29.30 -18.01
N LYS A 111 -6.03 29.53 -16.87
CA LYS A 111 -5.97 30.81 -16.16
C LYS A 111 -4.60 31.49 -16.29
N LEU A 112 -3.61 30.80 -16.85
CA LEU A 112 -2.24 31.27 -16.98
C LEU A 112 -2.04 31.98 -18.33
N GLU A 113 -1.12 32.93 -18.37
CA GLU A 113 -0.66 33.50 -19.62
C GLU A 113 0.18 32.47 -20.41
N PRO A 114 0.24 32.52 -21.75
CA PRO A 114 0.90 31.50 -22.56
C PRO A 114 2.38 31.25 -22.24
N HIS A 115 3.08 32.24 -21.68
CA HIS A 115 4.49 32.12 -21.30
C HIS A 115 4.70 31.45 -19.93
N GLU A 116 3.63 31.27 -19.15
CA GLU A 116 3.64 30.62 -17.83
C GLU A 116 3.23 29.15 -17.92
N THR A 117 2.75 28.69 -19.08
CA THR A 117 2.24 27.32 -19.26
C THR A 117 3.32 26.28 -19.51
N ASP A 118 4.51 26.70 -19.92
CA ASP A 118 5.59 25.80 -20.38
C ASP A 118 6.07 24.85 -19.28
N GLU A 119 6.06 25.29 -18.01
CA GLU A 119 6.50 24.47 -16.87
C GLU A 119 5.50 23.36 -16.49
N ILE A 120 4.21 23.53 -16.83
CA ILE A 120 3.12 22.61 -16.44
C ILE A 120 2.67 21.75 -17.62
N ALA A 121 2.87 22.22 -18.86
CA ALA A 121 2.42 21.54 -20.06
C ALA A 121 3.06 20.15 -20.25
N ALA A 122 4.38 20.04 -20.11
CA ALA A 122 5.08 18.78 -20.30
C ALA A 122 4.74 17.71 -19.22
N PRO A 123 4.75 18.04 -17.91
CA PRO A 123 4.28 17.09 -16.88
C PRO A 123 2.83 16.66 -17.05
N LEU A 124 1.94 17.59 -17.41
CA LEU A 124 0.53 17.27 -17.68
C LEU A 124 0.39 16.33 -18.88
N GLN A 125 1.11 16.57 -19.97
CA GLN A 125 1.06 15.70 -21.14
C GLN A 125 1.51 14.27 -20.80
N GLU A 126 2.53 14.11 -19.97
CA GLU A 126 2.99 12.80 -19.53
C GLU A 126 1.96 12.11 -18.61
N ALA A 127 1.37 12.84 -17.67
CA ALA A 127 0.29 12.32 -16.83
C ALA A 127 -0.91 11.82 -17.66
N LEU A 128 -1.28 12.56 -18.72
CA LEU A 128 -2.38 12.17 -19.62
C LEU A 128 -2.07 10.91 -20.43
N LYS A 129 -0.81 10.67 -20.81
CA LYS A 129 -0.41 9.42 -21.48
C LYS A 129 -0.58 8.22 -20.56
N VAL A 130 -0.08 8.33 -19.31
CA VAL A 130 -0.23 7.27 -18.30
C VAL A 130 -1.70 6.97 -18.04
N ILE A 131 -2.55 8.00 -17.92
CA ILE A 131 -4.00 7.82 -17.78
C ILE A 131 -4.60 7.09 -19.00
N ALA A 132 -4.21 7.46 -20.22
CA ALA A 132 -4.71 6.80 -21.43
C ALA A 132 -4.30 5.33 -21.53
N GLU A 133 -3.08 4.98 -21.08
CA GLU A 133 -2.64 3.59 -20.99
C GLU A 133 -3.45 2.80 -19.95
N ILE A 134 -3.77 3.40 -18.80
CA ILE A 134 -4.65 2.79 -17.79
C ILE A 134 -6.06 2.55 -18.33
N ASP A 135 -6.64 3.52 -19.05
CA ASP A 135 -7.99 3.43 -19.63
C ASP A 135 -8.11 2.39 -20.77
N ALA A 136 -6.99 1.93 -21.33
CA ALA A 136 -6.92 0.96 -22.42
C ALA A 136 -6.86 -0.51 -21.96
N ILE A 137 -6.78 -0.76 -20.65
CA ILE A 137 -6.77 -2.09 -20.00
C ILE A 137 -8.20 -2.52 -19.71
#